data_AF-A0A9P4IQZ7-F1
#
_entry.id   AF-A0A9P4IQZ7-F1
#
_cell.length_a   1.000
_cell.length_b   1.000
_cell.length_c   1.000
_cell.angle_alpha   90.00
_cell.angle_beta   90.00
_cell.angle_gamma   90.00
#
_symmetry.space_group_name_H-M   'P 1'
#
loop_
_entity.id
_entity.type
_entity.pdbx_description
1 polymer ?
#
loop_
_entity_poly.entity_id
_entity_poly.type
_entity_poly.pdbx_seq_one_letter_code
_entity_poly.pdbx_strand_id
1 'polypeptide(L)'
;MIDGYIRAMRDIRRSQNTAHAVNNMSLGPRHREPVSYAVALTTRVAHGLGMTTVTSAGNEHRAASGSRKSITVGATDRNKRRLQLSNFGPRVDIFAPGESIISAYIGPRNMETGTGTGTSAAAP
;
A
#
# COMPACT_ATOMS: atom_id res chain seq x y z
N MET A 1 -0.81 14.43 -1.88
CA MET A 1 -0.85 12.95 -1.99
C MET A 1 -2.27 12.44 -2.15
N ILE A 2 -3.17 12.67 -1.18
CA ILE A 2 -4.56 12.19 -1.22
C ILE A 2 -5.36 12.75 -2.41
N ASP A 3 -5.12 14.01 -2.82
CA ASP A 3 -5.80 14.58 -4.00
C ASP A 3 -5.49 13.84 -5.30
N GLY A 4 -4.28 13.29 -5.44
CA GLY A 4 -3.91 12.47 -6.59
C GLY A 4 -4.72 11.18 -6.63
N TYR A 5 -4.89 10.52 -5.48
CA TYR A 5 -5.74 9.34 -5.34
C TYR A 5 -7.21 9.65 -5.69
N ILE A 6 -7.74 10.77 -5.18
CA ILE A 6 -9.10 11.22 -5.50
C ILE A 6 -9.25 11.50 -7.00
N ARG A 7 -8.26 12.12 -7.63
CA ARG A 7 -8.27 12.37 -9.08
C ARG A 7 -8.28 11.06 -9.87
N ALA A 8 -7.45 10.08 -9.50
CA ALA A 8 -7.43 8.76 -10.13
C ALA A 8 -8.78 8.03 -10.00
N MET A 9 -9.38 8.00 -8.81
CA MET A 9 -10.71 7.40 -8.63
C MET A 9 -11.79 8.07 -9.46
N ARG A 10 -11.76 9.42 -9.57
CA ARG A 10 -12.72 10.15 -10.41
C ARG A 10 -12.55 9.79 -11.88
N ASP A 11 -11.32 9.63 -12.34
CA ASP A 11 -11.01 9.24 -13.71
C ASP A 11 -11.49 7.82 -14.03
N ILE A 12 -11.18 6.85 -13.17
CA ILE A 12 -11.65 5.46 -13.28
C ILE A 12 -13.19 5.39 -13.30
N ARG A 13 -13.84 6.20 -12.46
CA ARG A 13 -15.31 6.27 -12.45
C ARG A 13 -15.85 6.86 -13.74
N ARG A 14 -15.20 7.88 -14.31
CA ARG A 14 -15.61 8.49 -15.59
C ARG A 14 -15.45 7.51 -16.75
N SER A 15 -14.39 6.71 -16.76
CA SER A 15 -14.17 5.67 -17.76
C SER A 15 -15.03 4.43 -17.57
N GLN A 16 -15.90 4.39 -16.54
CA GLN A 16 -16.76 3.25 -16.21
C GLN A 16 -16.00 1.94 -15.95
N ASN A 17 -14.73 2.02 -15.53
CA ASN A 17 -13.85 0.85 -15.38
C ASN A 17 -13.61 0.47 -13.90
N THR A 18 -14.55 0.79 -13.01
CA THR A 18 -14.32 0.67 -11.55
C THR A 18 -14.10 -0.77 -11.09
N ALA A 19 -14.81 -1.73 -11.69
CA ALA A 19 -14.73 -3.16 -11.33
C ALA A 19 -13.39 -3.82 -11.70
N HIS A 20 -12.64 -3.25 -12.64
CA HIS A 20 -11.34 -3.77 -13.08
C HIS A 20 -10.16 -2.95 -12.56
N ALA A 21 -10.42 -1.90 -11.78
CA ALA A 21 -9.37 -1.04 -11.25
C ALA A 21 -8.80 -1.56 -9.93
N VAL A 22 -7.47 -1.60 -9.87
CA VAL A 22 -6.70 -1.81 -8.64
C VAL A 22 -5.95 -0.53 -8.33
N ASN A 23 -6.22 0.04 -7.16
CA ASN A 23 -5.48 1.18 -6.66
C ASN A 23 -4.41 0.70 -5.68
N ASN A 24 -3.14 0.77 -6.08
CA ASN A 24 -2.04 0.57 -5.13
C ASN A 24 -1.77 1.86 -4.34
N MET A 25 -1.72 1.71 -3.01
CA MET A 25 -1.17 2.70 -2.09
C MET A 25 -0.03 2.06 -1.31
N SER A 26 1.21 2.24 -1.78
CA SER A 26 2.44 1.95 -1.02
C SER A 26 2.63 2.88 0.20
N LEU A 27 1.53 3.28 0.83
CA LEU A 27 1.40 4.12 2.00
C LEU A 27 0.50 3.40 3.01
N GLY A 28 1.08 3.12 4.17
CA GLY A 28 0.38 2.50 5.29
C GLY A 28 -0.01 3.54 6.33
N PRO A 29 -1.00 3.25 7.16
CA PRO A 29 -1.38 4.13 8.24
C PRO A 29 -0.26 4.22 9.27
N ARG A 30 0.22 5.45 9.48
CA ARG A 30 1.15 5.82 10.55
C ARG A 30 0.33 6.23 11.77
N HIS A 31 0.64 5.64 12.92
CA HIS A 31 -0.13 5.85 14.14
C HIS A 31 -0.24 7.35 14.48
N ARG A 32 -1.47 7.85 14.71
CA ARG A 32 -1.81 9.26 15.03
C ARG A 32 -1.54 10.30 13.93
N GLU A 33 -1.32 9.87 12.68
CA GLU A 33 -1.14 10.80 11.56
C GLU A 33 -2.47 11.10 10.85
N PRO A 34 -2.76 12.36 10.49
CA PRO A 34 -3.91 12.74 9.65
C PRO A 34 -4.00 11.94 8.34
N VAL A 35 -2.85 11.55 7.79
CA VAL A 35 -2.74 10.70 6.61
C VAL A 35 -3.45 9.35 6.79
N SER A 36 -3.41 8.76 7.99
CA SER A 36 -4.06 7.46 8.28
C SER A 36 -5.57 7.54 8.18
N TYR A 37 -6.15 8.67 8.61
CA TYR A 37 -7.59 8.91 8.46
C TYR A 37 -7.97 9.09 7.00
N ALA A 38 -7.17 9.84 6.24
CA ALA A 38 -7.40 10.04 4.83
C ALA A 38 -7.33 8.72 4.03
N VAL A 39 -6.32 7.88 4.27
CA VAL A 39 -6.21 6.53 3.67
C VAL A 39 -7.42 5.66 4.04
N ALA A 40 -7.85 5.69 5.31
CA ALA A 40 -9.00 4.91 5.74
C ALA A 40 -10.31 5.37 5.08
N LEU A 41 -10.51 6.67 4.87
CA LEU A 41 -11.67 7.20 4.16
C LEU A 41 -11.62 6.88 2.66
N THR A 42 -10.49 7.12 2.01
CA THR A 42 -10.38 6.93 0.56
C THR A 42 -10.49 5.46 0.16
N THR A 43 -9.94 4.53 0.94
CA THR A 43 -10.11 3.08 0.75
C THR A 43 -11.58 2.66 0.86
N ARG A 44 -12.33 3.19 1.84
CA ARG A 44 -13.77 2.91 1.99
C ARG A 44 -14.58 3.41 0.79
N VAL A 45 -14.28 4.61 0.30
CA VAL A 45 -14.93 5.18 -0.88
C VAL A 45 -14.63 4.35 -2.14
N ALA A 46 -13.35 4.02 -2.37
CA ALA A 46 -12.94 3.20 -3.51
C ALA A 46 -13.66 1.84 -3.52
N HIS A 47 -13.68 1.16 -2.37
CA HIS A 47 -14.43 -0.09 -2.21
C HIS A 47 -15.93 0.09 -2.47
N GLY A 48 -16.55 1.17 -1.98
CA GLY A 48 -17.96 1.48 -2.26
C GLY A 48 -18.27 1.72 -3.73
N LEU A 49 -17.27 2.11 -4.53
CA LEU A 49 -17.36 2.27 -5.99
C LEU A 49 -17.02 0.98 -6.75
N GLY A 50 -16.73 -0.13 -6.06
CA GLY A 50 -16.36 -1.41 -6.66
C GLY A 50 -14.89 -1.53 -7.04
N MET A 51 -14.04 -0.60 -6.61
CA MET A 51 -12.61 -0.64 -6.89
C MET A 51 -11.87 -1.43 -5.81
N THR A 52 -10.84 -2.18 -6.20
CA THR A 52 -9.93 -2.84 -5.27
C THR A 52 -8.83 -1.86 -4.85
N THR A 53 -8.45 -1.90 -3.57
CA THR A 53 -7.33 -1.09 -3.07
C THR A 53 -6.36 -1.96 -2.29
N VAL A 54 -5.07 -1.82 -2.58
CA VAL A 54 -3.97 -2.47 -1.86
C VAL A 54 -3.22 -1.41 -1.04
N THR A 55 -2.93 -1.70 0.22
CA THR A 55 -2.24 -0.78 1.15
C THR A 55 -1.09 -1.47 1.85
N SER A 56 0.00 -0.75 2.14
CA SER A 56 1.07 -1.30 2.97
C SER A 56 0.70 -1.35 4.45
N ALA A 57 1.17 -2.37 5.18
CA ALA A 57 0.86 -2.53 6.60
C ALA A 57 1.55 -1.47 7.50
N GLY A 58 2.64 -0.87 7.02
CA GLY A 58 3.50 0.05 7.78
C GLY A 58 4.77 -0.62 8.32
N ASN A 59 5.77 0.20 8.64
CA ASN A 59 7.16 -0.21 8.91
C ASN A 59 7.61 0.13 10.35
N GLU A 60 6.75 -0.07 11.35
CA GLU A 60 6.99 0.40 12.72
C GLU A 60 6.95 -0.71 13.79
N HIS A 61 7.03 -1.99 13.39
CA HIS A 61 6.98 -3.15 14.29
C HIS A 61 5.82 -3.08 15.31
N ARG A 62 4.60 -2.81 14.85
CA ARG A 62 3.42 -2.72 15.72
C ARG A 62 2.19 -3.36 15.11
N ALA A 63 1.11 -3.40 15.88
CA ALA A 63 -0.19 -3.75 15.34
C ALA A 63 -0.54 -2.82 14.17
N ALA A 64 -0.80 -3.39 13.00
CA ALA A 64 -1.27 -2.66 11.84
C ALA A 64 -2.62 -2.00 12.19
N SER A 65 -2.76 -0.76 11.73
CA SER A 65 -4.03 -0.05 11.75
C SER A 65 -4.51 0.06 10.30
N GLY A 66 -5.74 0.53 10.07
CA GLY A 66 -6.24 0.72 8.71
C GLY A 66 -7.63 0.15 8.45
N SER A 67 -8.12 0.42 7.24
CA SER A 67 -9.46 0.02 6.79
C SER A 67 -9.52 -1.49 6.56
N ARG A 68 -10.67 -2.12 6.83
CA ARG A 68 -10.93 -3.51 6.37
C ARG A 68 -11.43 -3.57 4.92
N LYS A 69 -11.41 -2.42 4.23
CA LYS A 69 -11.91 -2.26 2.86
C LYS A 69 -10.76 -2.11 1.85
N SER A 70 -9.56 -2.53 2.25
CA SER A 70 -8.37 -2.65 1.43
C SER A 70 -7.66 -3.95 1.76
N ILE A 71 -6.85 -4.44 0.84
CA ILE A 71 -5.93 -5.55 1.09
C ILE A 71 -4.66 -4.96 1.71
N THR A 72 -4.39 -5.31 2.95
CA THR A 72 -3.26 -4.80 3.72
C THR A 72 -2.11 -5.80 3.70
N VAL A 73 -0.94 -5.36 3.18
CA VAL A 73 0.19 -6.25 2.90
C VAL A 73 1.36 -5.98 3.85
N GLY A 74 1.75 -7.01 4.61
CA GLY A 74 2.96 -7.05 5.41
C GLY A 74 4.17 -7.55 4.61
N ALA A 75 5.38 -7.32 5.12
CA ALA A 75 6.62 -7.66 4.43
C ALA A 75 7.34 -8.87 5.05
N THR A 76 7.88 -9.75 4.20
CA THR A 76 8.73 -10.90 4.58
C THR A 76 10.10 -10.86 3.92
N ASP A 77 11.05 -11.56 4.54
CA ASP A 77 12.35 -11.91 3.95
C ASP A 77 12.24 -13.10 2.97
N ARG A 78 13.37 -13.45 2.35
CA ARG A 78 13.51 -14.63 1.47
C ARG A 78 13.20 -15.97 2.15
N ASN A 79 13.24 -16.03 3.48
CA ASN A 79 12.95 -17.21 4.28
C ASN A 79 11.48 -17.23 4.76
N LYS A 80 10.62 -16.37 4.20
CA LYS A 80 9.20 -16.21 4.58
C LYS A 80 9.01 -15.77 6.03
N ARG A 81 10.03 -15.19 6.66
CA ARG A 81 9.94 -14.59 7.99
C ARG A 81 9.47 -13.16 7.85
N ARG A 82 8.51 -12.74 8.69
CA ARG A 82 8.09 -11.34 8.75
C ARG A 82 9.32 -10.47 9.04
N LEU A 83 9.50 -9.42 8.25
CA LEU A 83 10.53 -8.41 8.54
C LEU A 83 10.27 -7.77 9.90
N GLN A 84 11.32 -7.55 10.69
CA GLN A 84 11.15 -6.95 12.02
C GLN A 84 10.42 -5.61 11.90
N LEU A 85 10.77 -4.74 10.96
CA LEU A 85 10.05 -3.48 10.76
C LEU A 85 8.56 -3.64 10.39
N SER A 86 8.13 -4.74 9.78
CA SER A 86 6.75 -4.86 9.26
C SER A 86 5.74 -4.84 10.40
N ASN A 87 4.69 -4.04 10.28
CA ASN A 87 3.53 -4.15 11.15
C ASN A 87 2.84 -5.53 11.02
N PHE A 88 2.04 -5.88 12.02
CA PHE A 88 1.48 -7.22 12.22
C PHE A 88 0.05 -7.19 12.81
N GLY A 89 -0.56 -8.37 12.99
CA GLY A 89 -1.86 -8.52 13.66
C GLY A 89 -3.06 -8.57 12.69
N PRO A 90 -4.30 -8.54 13.21
CA PRO A 90 -5.53 -8.91 12.50
C PRO A 90 -6.02 -7.88 11.46
N ARG A 91 -5.21 -6.86 11.20
CA ARG A 91 -5.41 -5.87 10.13
C ARG A 91 -4.49 -6.12 8.94
N VAL A 92 -3.55 -7.05 9.04
CA VAL A 92 -2.77 -7.53 7.91
C VAL A 92 -3.54 -8.68 7.28
N ASP A 93 -3.84 -8.58 5.99
CA ASP A 93 -4.57 -9.60 5.26
C ASP A 93 -3.61 -10.67 4.71
N ILE A 94 -2.47 -10.22 4.17
CA ILE A 94 -1.45 -11.10 3.58
C ILE A 94 -0.03 -10.58 3.83
N PHE A 95 0.96 -11.46 3.66
CA PHE A 95 2.38 -11.12 3.65
C PHE A 95 2.98 -11.42 2.28
N ALA A 96 3.91 -10.57 1.83
CA ALA A 96 4.63 -10.71 0.56
C ALA A 96 6.12 -10.34 0.73
N PRO A 97 7.00 -10.74 -0.21
CA PRO A 97 8.41 -10.35 -0.20
C PRO A 97 8.56 -8.83 -0.15
N GLY A 98 9.30 -8.32 0.83
CA GLY A 98 9.53 -6.89 0.99
C GLY A 98 10.95 -6.56 1.47
N GLU A 99 11.85 -7.53 1.50
CA GLU A 99 13.26 -7.33 1.81
C GLU A 99 14.08 -7.32 0.52
N SER A 100 14.93 -6.31 0.37
CA SER A 100 15.90 -6.22 -0.71
C SER A 100 15.30 -6.41 -2.10
N ILE A 101 14.17 -5.76 -2.35
CA ILE A 101 13.46 -5.81 -3.63
C ILE A 101 14.12 -4.84 -4.61
N ILE A 102 14.62 -5.38 -5.72
CA ILE A 102 15.19 -4.58 -6.81
C ILE A 102 14.05 -3.97 -7.63
N SER A 103 14.13 -2.67 -7.89
CA SER A 103 13.15 -1.94 -8.71
C SER A 103 13.83 -0.83 -9.52
N ALA A 104 13.05 -0.18 -10.38
CA ALA A 104 13.46 1.05 -11.05
C ALA A 104 13.76 2.14 -10.01
N TYR A 105 14.80 2.93 -10.27
CA TYR A 105 15.24 3.98 -9.37
C TYR A 105 15.50 5.28 -10.13
N ILE A 106 15.19 6.39 -9.48
CA ILE A 106 15.42 7.72 -10.04
C ILE A 106 16.92 8.00 -9.90
N GLY A 107 17.64 7.86 -11.02
CA GLY A 107 19.04 8.23 -11.14
C GLY A 107 19.25 9.25 -12.26
N PRO A 108 20.50 9.71 -12.43
CA PRO A 108 20.82 10.79 -13.37
C PRO A 108 20.48 10.45 -14.83
N ARG A 109 20.38 9.16 -15.20
CA ARG A 109 20.08 8.73 -16.56
C ARG A 109 18.69 8.11 -16.73
N ASN A 110 17.88 8.06 -15.67
CA ASN A 110 16.57 7.40 -15.64
C ASN A 110 16.60 5.91 -16.11
N MET A 111 17.72 5.23 -15.89
CA MET A 111 17.93 3.81 -16.25
C MET A 111 18.45 2.99 -15.08
N GLU A 112 18.54 3.60 -13.90
CA GLU A 112 19.12 3.01 -12.71
C GLU A 112 18.16 2.04 -12.02
N THR A 113 18.75 1.07 -11.33
CA THR A 113 18.02 0.20 -10.41
C THR A 113 18.39 0.56 -8.98
N GLY A 114 17.46 0.30 -8.06
CA GLY A 114 17.62 0.54 -6.64
C GLY A 114 17.01 -0.61 -5.85
N THR A 115 17.49 -0.80 -4.64
CA THR A 115 17.00 -1.85 -3.75
C THR A 115 16.18 -1.22 -2.63
N GLY A 116 14.92 -1.63 -2.49
CA GLY A 116 14.01 -1.16 -1.46
C GLY A 116 13.66 -2.25 -0.46
N THR A 117 13.55 -1.86 0.82
CA THR A 117 13.10 -2.74 1.90
C THR A 117 11.93 -2.08 2.64
N GLY A 118 10.82 -2.79 2.79
CA GLY A 118 9.66 -2.35 3.53
C GLY A 118 8.34 -2.89 3.01
N THR A 119 7.27 -2.63 3.77
CA THR A 119 5.90 -2.98 3.36
C THR A 119 5.43 -2.23 2.11
N SER A 120 6.03 -1.09 1.77
CA SER A 120 5.81 -0.40 0.49
C SER A 120 6.30 -1.20 -0.72
N ALA A 121 7.36 -2.01 -0.55
CA ALA A 121 7.88 -2.93 -1.56
C ALA A 121 7.16 -4.28 -1.58
N ALA A 122 6.46 -4.63 -0.49
CA ALA A 122 5.61 -5.82 -0.41
C ALA A 122 4.19 -5.60 -0.94
N ALA A 123 3.67 -4.38 -0.88
CA ALA A 123 2.32 -4.01 -1.32
C ALA A 123 2.16 -3.50 -2.78
N PRO A 124 3.20 -3.50 -3.66
CA PRO A 124 3.28 -2.61 -4.81
C PRO A 124 2.12 -2.72 -5.81
#